data_AF-A0A859D2G3-F1
#
_entry.id   AF-A0A859D2G3-F1
#
_cell.length_a   1.000
_cell.length_b   1.000
_cell.length_c   1.000
_cell.angle_alpha   90.00
_cell.angle_beta   90.00
_cell.angle_gamma   90.00
#
_symmetry.space_group_name_H-M   'P 1'
#
loop_
_entity.id
_entity.type
_entity.pdbx_description
1 polymer ?
#
loop_
_entity_poly.entity_id
_entity_poly.type
_entity_poly.pdbx_seq_one_letter_code
_entity_poly.pdbx_strand_id
1 'polypeptide(L)'
;MDLGLAASSYIGNHLLTQLDQVRLNHIDKPLLYKQLYMPMQSDYALSTIKGVLGVLKTAFSRAKELSLIASNPTKNITLSSFTTSQPDSQPGRLKPHDLPALLAAIHKQPTSRRVFFMTQLLHATREGETSLAEWKHFSSSALE
;
A
#
# COMPACT_ATOMS: atom_id res chain seq x y z
N MET A 1 -7.39 1.17 0.38
CA MET A 1 -6.57 0.26 1.19
C MET A 1 -6.49 0.85 2.58
N ASP A 2 -7.18 0.26 3.55
CA ASP A 2 -7.16 0.71 4.94
C ASP A 2 -5.75 0.52 5.51
N LEU A 3 -5.11 1.61 5.94
CA LEU A 3 -3.72 1.62 6.36
C LEU A 3 -3.47 0.65 7.54
N GLY A 4 -4.50 0.40 8.36
CA GLY A 4 -4.43 -0.50 9.51
C GLY A 4 -4.29 -1.98 9.13
N LEU A 5 -5.03 -2.43 8.10
CA LEU A 5 -4.99 -3.82 7.61
C LEU A 5 -3.62 -4.15 6.98
N ALA A 6 -3.08 -3.23 6.18
CA ALA A 6 -1.75 -3.40 5.58
C ALA A 6 -0.65 -3.44 6.66
N ALA A 7 -0.73 -2.56 7.67
CA ALA A 7 0.23 -2.57 8.77
C ALA A 7 0.19 -3.86 9.59
N SER A 8 -1.00 -4.38 9.90
CA SER A 8 -1.15 -5.66 10.59
C SER A 8 -0.52 -6.82 9.80
N SER A 9 -0.76 -6.87 8.49
CA SER A 9 -0.14 -7.87 7.60
C SER A 9 1.40 -7.76 7.59
N TYR A 10 1.94 -6.55 7.45
CA TYR A 10 3.39 -6.34 7.48
C TYR A 10 4.02 -6.75 8.81
N ILE A 11 3.35 -6.48 9.93
CA ILE A 11 3.80 -6.89 11.25
C ILE A 11 3.78 -8.42 11.37
N GLY A 12 2.64 -9.05 11.12
CA GLY A 12 2.46 -10.49 11.35
C GLY A 12 3.27 -11.35 10.40
N ASN A 13 3.23 -11.05 9.10
CA ASN A 13 3.79 -11.94 8.07
C ASN A 13 5.28 -11.69 7.80
N HIS A 14 5.80 -10.50 8.11
CA HIS A 14 7.17 -10.13 7.77
C HIS A 14 7.99 -9.74 9.00
N LEU A 15 7.57 -8.73 9.76
CA LEU A 15 8.40 -8.22 10.85
C LEU A 15 8.54 -9.23 11.98
N LEU A 16 7.45 -9.84 12.46
CA LEU A 16 7.53 -10.85 13.50
C LEU A 16 8.24 -12.11 13.01
N THR A 17 7.93 -12.60 11.82
CA THR A 17 8.59 -13.79 11.23
C THR A 17 10.12 -13.66 11.16
N GLN A 18 10.64 -12.46 10.91
CA GLN A 18 12.07 -12.24 10.70
C GLN A 18 12.80 -11.66 11.92
N LEU A 19 12.10 -10.96 12.82
CA LEU A 19 12.71 -10.17 13.90
C LEU A 19 12.19 -10.50 15.31
N ASP A 20 11.32 -11.50 15.49
CA ASP A 20 10.76 -11.88 16.81
C ASP A 20 11.82 -12.15 17.88
N GLN A 21 12.94 -12.77 17.52
CA GLN A 21 14.04 -13.09 18.44
C GLN A 21 15.11 -11.99 18.50
N VAL A 22 14.94 -10.89 17.77
CA VAL A 22 15.94 -9.81 17.71
C VAL A 22 15.65 -8.80 18.81
N ARG A 23 16.63 -8.58 19.68
CA ARG A 23 16.55 -7.51 20.68
C ARG A 23 16.52 -6.14 20.00
N LEU A 24 15.68 -5.24 20.51
CA LEU A 24 15.52 -3.88 19.94
C LEU A 24 16.84 -3.10 19.86
N ASN A 25 17.77 -3.33 20.79
CA ASN A 25 19.08 -2.68 20.82
C ASN A 25 20.10 -3.26 19.82
N HIS A 26 19.80 -4.39 19.18
CA HIS A 26 20.63 -4.99 18.13
C HIS A 26 20.13 -4.64 16.72
N ILE A 27 19.03 -3.89 16.61
CA ILE A 27 18.51 -3.45 15.33
C ILE A 27 19.45 -2.41 14.75
N ASP A 28 20.04 -2.73 13.60
CA ASP A 28 20.88 -1.82 12.82
C ASP A 28 20.70 -2.07 11.32
N LYS A 29 21.38 -1.26 10.50
CA LYS A 29 21.29 -1.35 9.04
C LYS A 29 21.79 -2.71 8.51
N PRO A 30 22.97 -3.25 8.91
CA PRO A 30 23.44 -4.57 8.49
C PRO A 30 22.47 -5.71 8.83
N LEU A 31 21.91 -5.73 10.05
CA LEU A 31 20.98 -6.77 10.48
C LEU A 31 19.70 -6.70 9.66
N LEU A 32 19.11 -5.51 9.46
CA LEU A 32 17.92 -5.35 8.63
C LEU A 32 18.17 -5.72 7.16
N TYR A 33 19.37 -5.45 6.64
CA TYR A 33 19.72 -5.90 5.29
C TYR A 33 19.69 -7.44 5.20
N LYS A 34 20.35 -8.13 6.13
CA LYS A 34 20.51 -9.58 6.10
C LYS A 34 19.23 -10.35 6.46
N GLN A 35 18.51 -9.92 7.49
CA GLN A 35 17.36 -10.66 8.03
C GLN A 35 16.02 -10.22 7.44
N LEU A 36 15.91 -9.00 6.90
CA LEU A 36 14.64 -8.51 6.38
C LEU A 36 14.68 -8.27 4.88
N TYR A 37 15.63 -7.45 4.40
CA TYR A 37 15.67 -7.10 2.98
C TYR A 37 16.02 -8.29 2.08
N MET A 38 17.12 -9.00 2.35
CA MET A 38 17.60 -10.10 1.49
C MET A 38 16.56 -11.23 1.35
N PRO A 39 15.90 -11.71 2.43
CA PRO A 39 14.87 -12.74 2.29
C PRO A 39 13.63 -12.26 1.54
N MET A 40 13.27 -10.98 1.67
CA MET A 40 12.09 -10.45 0.99
C MET A 40 12.33 -10.12 -0.49
N GLN A 41 13.58 -9.84 -0.89
CA GLN A 41 13.89 -9.38 -2.24
C GLN A 41 13.56 -10.42 -3.32
N SER A 42 13.67 -11.72 -3.03
CA SER A 42 13.35 -12.78 -3.99
C SER A 42 11.85 -12.92 -4.24
N ASP A 43 11.03 -12.66 -3.22
CA ASP A 43 9.63 -13.08 -3.19
C ASP A 43 8.65 -11.91 -3.32
N TYR A 44 9.10 -10.67 -3.07
CA TYR A 44 8.25 -9.50 -2.97
C TYR A 44 8.73 -8.33 -3.84
N ALA A 45 7.76 -7.58 -4.36
CA ALA A 45 8.01 -6.30 -5.00
C ALA A 45 8.65 -5.29 -4.02
N LEU A 46 9.50 -4.41 -4.54
CA LEU A 46 10.14 -3.35 -3.76
C LEU A 46 9.15 -2.42 -3.03
N SER A 47 7.94 -2.25 -3.58
CA SER A 47 6.85 -1.49 -2.93
C SER A 47 6.41 -2.13 -1.61
N THR A 48 6.31 -3.46 -1.56
CA THR A 48 5.99 -4.22 -0.34
C THR A 48 7.09 -4.04 0.70
N ILE A 49 8.35 -4.22 0.30
CA ILE A 49 9.51 -4.06 1.19
C ILE A 49 9.58 -2.64 1.75
N LYS A 50 9.32 -1.62 0.91
CA LYS A 50 9.21 -0.22 1.33
C LYS A 50 8.10 -0.03 2.37
N GLY A 51 6.94 -0.68 2.19
CA GLY A 51 5.84 -0.67 3.14
C GLY A 51 6.22 -1.26 4.50
N VAL A 52 6.86 -2.44 4.49
CA VAL A 52 7.35 -3.12 5.71
C VAL A 52 8.36 -2.26 6.47
N LEU A 53 9.37 -1.71 5.79
CA LEU A 53 10.34 -0.78 6.39
C LEU A 53 9.66 0.49 6.94
N GLY A 54 8.63 0.98 6.24
CA GLY A 54 7.83 2.12 6.68
C GLY A 54 7.11 1.85 8.00
N VAL A 55 6.47 0.68 8.14
CA VAL A 55 5.81 0.29 9.40
C VAL A 55 6.81 0.15 10.54
N LEU A 56 7.95 -0.51 10.30
CA LEU A 56 9.01 -0.66 11.30
C LEU A 56 9.52 0.71 11.78
N LYS A 57 9.77 1.63 10.83
CA LYS A 57 10.24 2.99 11.13
C LYS A 57 9.22 3.79 11.91
N THR A 58 7.94 3.66 11.59
CA THR A 58 6.85 4.29 12.35
C THR A 58 6.80 3.75 13.78
N ALA A 59 6.93 2.43 13.97
CA ALA A 59 6.96 1.83 15.31
C ALA A 59 8.13 2.35 16.16
N PHE A 60 9.36 2.38 15.63
CA PHE A 60 10.52 2.92 16.36
C PHE A 60 10.44 4.43 16.59
N SER A 61 9.90 5.19 15.64
CA SER A 61 9.66 6.62 15.82
C SER A 61 8.71 6.85 16.99
N ARG A 62 7.60 6.11 17.01
CA ARG A 62 6.61 6.21 18.09
C ARG A 62 7.18 5.78 19.44
N ALA A 63 7.94 4.69 19.48
CA ALA A 63 8.62 4.25 20.70
C ALA A 63 9.59 5.31 21.24
N LYS A 64 10.29 6.03 20.34
CA LYS A 64 11.19 7.11 20.75
C LYS A 64 10.44 8.34 21.27
N GLU A 65 9.35 8.73 20.59
CA GLU A 65 8.48 9.83 21.05
C GLU A 65 7.89 9.58 22.44
N LEU A 66 7.51 8.33 22.70
CA LEU A 66 6.99 7.90 24.00
C LEU A 66 8.10 7.60 25.03
N SER A 67 9.36 7.89 24.72
CA SER A 67 10.52 7.62 25.58
C SER A 67 10.68 6.15 26.02
N LEU A 68 10.14 5.19 25.25
CA LEU A 68 10.32 3.75 25.49
C LEU A 68 11.72 3.26 25.10
N ILE A 69 12.40 4.02 24.23
CA ILE A 69 13.77 3.76 23.78
C ILE A 69 14.61 5.03 23.82
N ALA A 70 15.92 4.88 24.07
CA ALA A 70 16.85 5.99 24.14
C ALA A 70 17.13 6.63 22.77
N SER A 71 17.15 5.84 21.69
CA SER A 71 17.42 6.30 20.32
C SER A 71 16.61 5.48 19.31
N ASN A 72 16.30 6.06 18.14
CA ASN A 72 15.63 5.34 17.06
C ASN A 72 16.70 4.78 16.08
N PRO A 73 16.93 3.45 16.05
CA PRO A 73 17.94 2.84 15.18
C PRO A 73 17.58 2.90 13.68
N THR A 74 16.31 3.10 13.35
CA THR A 74 15.80 3.10 11.97
C THR A 74 15.66 4.49 11.36
N LYS A 75 16.00 5.56 12.10
CA LYS A 75 15.74 6.96 11.71
C LYS A 75 16.19 7.28 10.28
N ASN A 76 17.41 6.84 9.94
CA ASN A 76 18.05 7.10 8.65
C ASN A 76 18.01 5.89 7.70
N ILE A 77 17.29 4.83 8.05
CA ILE A 77 17.17 3.64 7.21
C ILE A 77 15.96 3.82 6.29
N THR A 78 16.21 3.63 5.00
CA THR A 78 15.24 3.72 3.91
C THR A 78 15.47 2.57 2.94
N LEU A 79 14.53 2.33 2.01
CA LEU A 79 14.77 1.33 0.96
C LEU A 79 16.07 1.65 0.16
N SER A 80 16.35 2.93 -0.08
CA SER A 80 17.59 3.38 -0.73
C SER A 80 18.86 3.11 0.07
N SER A 81 18.73 2.72 1.34
CA SER A 81 19.86 2.23 2.13
C SER A 81 20.34 0.86 1.67
N PHE A 82 19.51 0.10 0.95
CA PHE A 82 19.74 -1.30 0.57
C PHE A 82 19.82 -1.51 -0.95
N THR A 83 19.16 -0.69 -1.75
CA THR A 83 19.14 -0.82 -3.22
C THR A 83 19.01 0.53 -3.92
N THR A 84 19.56 0.63 -5.13
CA THR A 84 19.36 1.79 -6.03
C THR A 84 18.08 1.66 -6.85
N SER A 85 17.53 0.45 -6.99
CA SER A 85 16.26 0.20 -7.68
C SER A 85 15.10 0.88 -6.96
N GLN A 86 14.19 1.47 -7.73
CA GLN A 86 12.96 2.07 -7.19
C GLN A 86 11.78 1.15 -7.45
N PRO A 87 10.76 1.14 -6.56
CA PRO A 87 9.50 0.49 -6.88
C PRO A 87 8.93 1.10 -8.16
N ASP A 88 8.53 0.24 -9.10
CA ASP A 88 7.81 0.71 -10.29
C ASP A 88 6.58 1.49 -9.86
N SER A 89 6.39 2.67 -10.46
CA SER A 89 5.08 3.30 -10.40
C SER A 89 4.14 2.37 -11.15
N GLN A 90 3.12 1.84 -10.45
CA GLN A 90 2.03 1.20 -11.18
C GLN A 90 1.51 2.22 -12.19
N PRO A 91 1.52 1.92 -13.50
CA PRO A 91 1.04 2.84 -14.50
C PRO A 91 -0.48 2.96 -14.36
N GLY A 92 -0.91 3.79 -13.42
CA GLY A 92 -2.27 4.29 -13.38
C GLY A 92 -2.36 5.36 -14.45
N ARG A 93 -2.95 5.03 -15.60
CA ARG A 93 -3.62 6.01 -16.46
C ARG A 93 -4.22 5.27 -17.64
N LEU A 94 -5.50 4.90 -17.50
CA LEU A 94 -6.39 4.80 -18.64
C LEU A 94 -6.21 6.07 -19.49
N LYS A 95 -5.74 5.94 -20.72
CA LYS A 95 -5.52 7.07 -21.62
C LYS A 95 -6.78 7.31 -22.46
N PRO A 96 -6.97 8.50 -23.04
CA PRO A 96 -8.13 8.76 -23.90
C PRO A 96 -8.30 7.75 -25.05
N HIS A 97 -7.20 7.22 -25.60
CA HIS A 97 -7.26 6.21 -26.66
C HIS A 97 -7.64 4.80 -26.18
N ASP A 98 -7.56 4.52 -24.88
CA ASP A 98 -8.00 3.24 -24.30
C ASP A 98 -9.53 3.21 -24.10
N LEU A 99 -10.19 4.38 -24.09
CA LEU A 99 -11.62 4.51 -23.82
C LEU A 99 -12.52 3.72 -24.79
N PRO A 100 -12.32 3.74 -26.12
CA PRO A 100 -13.18 2.99 -27.02
C PRO A 100 -13.18 1.48 -26.73
N ALA A 101 -12.00 0.91 -26.50
CA ALA A 101 -11.85 -0.50 -26.18
C ALA A 101 -12.45 -0.84 -24.81
N LEU A 102 -12.22 0.02 -23.81
CA LEU A 102 -12.79 -0.15 -22.48
C LEU A 102 -14.33 -0.08 -22.50
N LEU A 103 -14.91 0.91 -23.17
CA LEU A 103 -16.36 1.07 -23.26
C LEU A 103 -17.02 -0.11 -23.98
N ALA A 104 -16.38 -0.62 -25.05
CA ALA A 104 -16.83 -1.83 -25.72
C ALA A 104 -16.78 -3.06 -24.81
N ALA A 105 -15.74 -3.19 -23.98
CA ALA A 105 -15.62 -4.27 -23.00
C ALA A 105 -16.68 -4.17 -21.90
N ILE A 106 -16.92 -2.96 -21.37
CA ILE A 106 -17.97 -2.67 -20.38
C ILE A 106 -19.34 -3.03 -20.96
N HIS A 107 -19.63 -2.61 -22.19
CA HIS A 107 -20.94 -2.84 -22.82
C HIS A 107 -21.32 -4.33 -22.91
N LYS A 108 -20.34 -5.22 -23.03
CA LYS A 108 -20.53 -6.68 -23.08
C LYS A 108 -20.78 -7.32 -21.71
N GLN A 109 -20.66 -6.57 -20.61
CA GLN A 109 -20.86 -7.10 -19.25
C GLN A 109 -22.33 -7.07 -18.82
N PRO A 110 -22.72 -7.88 -17.81
CA PRO A 110 -24.04 -7.76 -17.17
C PRO A 110 -24.30 -6.35 -16.62
N THR A 111 -25.58 -5.98 -16.49
CA THR A 111 -26.03 -4.65 -16.07
C THR A 111 -25.36 -4.16 -14.79
N SER A 112 -25.21 -5.02 -13.77
CA SER A 112 -24.56 -4.64 -12.50
C SER A 112 -23.11 -4.19 -12.67
N ARG A 113 -22.31 -4.92 -13.46
CA ARG A 113 -20.92 -4.55 -13.76
C ARG A 113 -20.85 -3.31 -14.65
N ARG A 114 -21.79 -3.17 -15.59
CA ARG A 114 -21.90 -1.97 -16.41
C ARG A 114 -22.11 -0.71 -15.57
N VAL A 115 -23.09 -0.74 -14.67
CA VAL A 115 -23.34 0.38 -13.75
C VAL A 115 -22.11 0.66 -12.89
N PHE A 116 -21.51 -0.38 -12.29
CA PHE A 116 -20.30 -0.23 -11.47
C PHE A 116 -19.15 0.49 -12.20
N PHE A 117 -18.74 0.00 -13.37
CA PHE A 117 -17.63 0.59 -14.12
C PHE A 117 -17.97 1.96 -14.70
N MET A 118 -19.21 2.19 -15.12
CA MET A 118 -19.63 3.52 -15.59
C MET A 118 -19.63 4.55 -14.45
N THR A 119 -20.10 4.17 -13.26
CA THR A 119 -20.04 5.05 -12.07
C THR A 119 -18.59 5.38 -11.70
N GLN A 120 -17.69 4.39 -11.74
CA GLN A 120 -16.24 4.61 -11.54
C GLN A 120 -15.67 5.60 -12.57
N LEU A 121 -15.98 5.42 -13.86
CA LEU A 121 -15.48 6.28 -14.94
C LEU A 121 -16.02 7.72 -14.88
N LEU A 122 -17.29 7.90 -14.57
CA LEU A 122 -17.94 9.21 -14.55
C LEU A 122 -17.63 10.02 -13.29
N HIS A 123 -17.42 9.36 -12.15
CA HIS A 123 -17.23 10.02 -10.86
C HIS A 123 -15.83 9.86 -10.25
N ALA A 124 -14.93 9.13 -10.93
CA ALA A 124 -13.57 8.88 -10.48
C ALA A 124 -13.48 8.33 -9.03
N THR A 125 -14.47 7.54 -8.62
CA THR A 125 -14.54 6.95 -7.29
C THR A 125 -13.52 5.82 -7.13
N ARG A 126 -13.18 5.44 -5.90
CA ARG A 126 -12.39 4.22 -5.64
C ARG A 126 -13.28 2.98 -5.70
N GLU A 127 -12.73 1.83 -6.07
CA GLU A 127 -13.48 0.57 -6.22
C GLU A 127 -14.34 0.23 -4.98
N GLY A 128 -13.79 0.44 -3.78
CA GLY A 128 -14.49 0.20 -2.53
C GLY A 128 -15.62 1.20 -2.26
N GLU A 129 -15.45 2.46 -2.66
CA GLU A 129 -16.49 3.48 -2.55
C GLU A 129 -17.66 3.15 -3.48
N THR A 130 -17.38 2.78 -4.74
CA THR A 130 -18.43 2.34 -5.67
C THR A 130 -19.12 1.06 -5.20
N SER A 131 -18.37 0.13 -4.60
CA SER A 131 -18.93 -1.12 -4.07
C SER A 131 -19.91 -0.89 -2.90
N LEU A 132 -19.73 0.19 -2.15
CA LEU A 132 -20.57 0.58 -1.01
C LEU A 132 -21.56 1.71 -1.34
N ALA A 133 -21.69 2.07 -2.62
CA ALA A 133 -22.58 3.15 -3.03
C ALA A 133 -24.05 2.70 -2.89
N GLU A 134 -24.84 3.49 -2.17
CA GLU A 134 -26.28 3.33 -2.02
C GLU A 134 -27.01 4.46 -2.76
N TRP A 135 -28.29 4.25 -3.08
CA TRP A 135 -29.11 5.25 -3.78
C TRP A 135 -29.18 6.61 -3.06
N LYS A 136 -29.13 6.61 -1.73
CA LYS A 136 -29.11 7.85 -0.92
C LYS A 136 -27.88 8.74 -1.16
N HIS A 137 -26.81 8.19 -1.75
CA HIS A 137 -25.60 8.94 -2.09
C HIS A 137 -25.70 9.66 -3.44
N PHE A 138 -26.74 9.39 -4.23
CA PHE A 138 -26.96 10.02 -5.53
C PHE A 138 -28.09 11.05 -5.41
N SER A 139 -27.80 12.30 -5.77
CA SER A 139 -28.84 13.32 -5.86
C SER A 139 -29.55 13.21 -7.21
N SER A 140 -30.89 13.25 -7.19
CA SER A 140 -31.72 13.37 -8.40
C SER A 140 -31.97 14.83 -8.80
N SER A 141 -31.54 15.81 -8.00
CA SER A 141 -31.59 17.21 -8.40
C SER A 141 -30.59 17.41 -9.54
N ALA A 142 -31.05 17.89 -10.69
CA ALA A 142 -30.15 18.39 -11.72
C ALA A 142 -29.24 19.45 -11.08
N LEU A 143 -27.94 19.40 -11.38
CA LEU A 143 -26.98 20.42 -10.96
C LEU A 143 -27.46 21.76 -11.53
N GLU A 144 -27.90 22.68 -10.66
CA GLU A 144 -28.10 24.10 -11.01
C GLU A 144 -26.76 24.78 -11.29
#